data_AF-A0A9W4SY88-F1
#
_entry.id   AF-A0A9W4SY88-F1
#
_cell.length_a   1.000
_cell.length_b   1.000
_cell.length_c   1.000
_cell.angle_alpha   90.00
_cell.angle_beta   90.00
_cell.angle_gamma   90.00
#
_symmetry.space_group_name_H-M   'P 1'
#
loop_
_entity.id
_entity.type
_entity.pdbx_description
1 polymer ?
#
loop_
_entity_poly.entity_id
_entity_poly.type
_entity_poly.pdbx_seq_one_letter_code
_entity_poly.pdbx_strand_id
1 'polypeptide(L)'
;LEENGMEFYGVKNKPGDGGIDIFGGLGGNTIVIQCKAYKKKIGVKFVRELEGVLTRYHKDTIGVLVAPSKNKFTTRSEERAETSGYNIILTDKTNICSDLIKFIDSQKVVEIQQVVEN
;
A
#
# COMPACT_ATOMS: atom_id res chain seq x y z
N LEU A 1 14.39 3.73 -8.21
CA LEU A 1 14.03 5.15 -8.03
C LEU A 1 14.39 5.47 -6.60
N GLU A 2 15.48 6.21 -6.38
CA GLU A 2 15.87 6.69 -5.05
C GLU A 2 15.44 8.15 -4.95
N GLU A 3 14.37 8.39 -4.19
CA GLU A 3 13.91 9.72 -3.83
C GLU A 3 13.44 9.64 -2.36
N ASN A 4 13.91 10.53 -1.49
CA ASN A 4 13.55 10.56 -0.06
C ASN A 4 13.84 9.27 0.74
N GLY A 5 14.90 8.51 0.38
CA GLY A 5 15.22 7.24 1.04
C GLY A 5 14.26 6.09 0.70
N MET A 6 13.50 6.22 -0.39
CA MET A 6 12.74 5.12 -0.98
C MET A 6 13.64 4.27 -1.86
N GLU A 7 13.63 2.97 -1.65
CA GLU A 7 14.29 1.99 -2.52
C GLU A 7 13.25 1.04 -3.09
N PHE A 8 13.01 1.12 -4.40
CA PHE A 8 12.07 0.26 -5.11
C PHE A 8 12.74 -0.59 -6.18
N TYR A 9 12.40 -1.86 -6.20
CA TYR A 9 12.83 -2.85 -7.17
C TYR A 9 11.61 -3.48 -7.83
N GLY A 10 11.60 -3.53 -9.16
CA GLY A 10 10.57 -4.26 -9.90
C GLY A 10 10.68 -5.75 -9.62
N VAL A 11 9.56 -6.40 -9.34
CA VAL A 11 9.54 -7.86 -9.16
C VAL A 11 9.58 -8.49 -10.55
N LYS A 12 10.65 -9.20 -10.89
CA LYS A 12 10.69 -10.00 -12.12
C LYS A 12 9.65 -11.11 -11.98
N ASN A 13 8.58 -11.05 -12.78
CA ASN A 13 7.48 -12.03 -12.88
C ASN A 13 7.95 -13.46 -12.56
N LYS A 14 7.85 -13.86 -11.29
CA LYS A 14 8.11 -15.22 -10.83
C LYS A 14 6.75 -15.83 -10.59
N PRO A 15 6.36 -16.92 -11.28
CA PRO A 15 5.07 -17.56 -11.03
C PRO A 15 4.82 -17.75 -9.52
N GLY A 16 3.79 -17.10 -8.97
CA GLY A 16 3.44 -17.17 -7.54
C GLY A 16 3.63 -15.89 -6.71
N ASP A 17 4.07 -14.79 -7.30
CA ASP A 17 4.14 -13.45 -6.70
C ASP A 17 2.76 -12.88 -6.33
N GLY A 18 1.65 -13.43 -6.85
CA GLY A 18 0.29 -13.06 -6.45
C GLY A 18 -0.17 -11.70 -7.00
N GLY A 19 0.53 -11.20 -8.03
CA GLY A 19 0.23 -9.93 -8.69
C GLY A 19 0.86 -8.71 -8.03
N ILE A 20 1.99 -8.88 -7.34
CA ILE A 20 2.86 -7.76 -6.93
C ILE A 20 3.69 -7.32 -8.13
N ASP A 21 3.69 -6.02 -8.42
CA ASP A 21 4.47 -5.43 -9.51
C ASP A 21 5.79 -4.84 -9.00
N ILE A 22 5.78 -4.23 -7.80
CA ILE A 22 6.94 -3.55 -7.22
C ILE A 22 7.07 -3.92 -5.75
N PHE A 23 8.31 -4.15 -5.32
CA PHE A 23 8.71 -4.37 -3.94
C PHE A 23 9.71 -3.30 -3.54
N GLY A 24 9.63 -2.77 -2.33
CA GLY A 24 10.59 -1.78 -1.86
C GLY A 24 10.52 -1.49 -0.38
N GLY A 25 11.22 -0.43 0.02
CA GLY A 25 11.21 0.05 1.39
C GLY A 25 11.31 1.56 1.51
N LEU A 26 10.81 2.08 2.62
CA LEU A 26 10.90 3.49 3.01
C LEU A 26 10.99 3.62 4.52
N GLY A 27 12.08 4.21 5.02
CA GLY A 27 12.24 4.48 6.45
C GLY A 27 12.07 3.25 7.33
N GLY A 28 12.62 2.10 6.90
CA GLY A 28 12.50 0.81 7.60
C GLY A 28 11.21 0.02 7.33
N ASN A 29 10.23 0.61 6.66
CA ASN A 29 8.97 -0.07 6.31
C ASN A 29 9.13 -0.88 5.04
N THR A 30 8.63 -2.12 5.03
CA THR A 30 8.49 -2.92 3.80
C THR A 30 7.24 -2.47 3.04
N ILE A 31 7.37 -2.29 1.73
CA ILE A 31 6.29 -1.84 0.84
C ILE A 31 6.09 -2.86 -0.29
N VAL A 32 4.85 -3.28 -0.48
CA VAL A 32 4.43 -4.12 -1.62
C VAL A 32 3.38 -3.39 -2.44
N ILE A 33 3.60 -3.32 -3.75
CA ILE A 33 2.77 -2.50 -4.64
C ILE A 33 2.15 -3.37 -5.73
N GLN A 34 0.84 -3.23 -5.90
CA GLN A 34 0.09 -3.76 -7.02
C GLN A 34 -0.50 -2.62 -7.86
N CYS A 35 -0.30 -2.67 -9.17
CA CYS A 35 -0.74 -1.66 -10.14
C CYS A 35 -1.90 -2.20 -10.97
N LYS A 36 -3.04 -1.49 -10.99
CA LYS A 36 -4.23 -1.87 -11.77
C LYS A 36 -4.67 -0.76 -12.70
N ALA A 37 -4.25 -0.84 -13.97
CA ALA A 37 -4.58 0.14 -15.01
C ALA A 37 -5.92 -0.15 -15.73
N TYR A 38 -7.01 -0.35 -14.99
CA TYR A 38 -8.32 -0.63 -15.60
C TYR A 38 -9.06 0.64 -16.05
N LYS A 39 -9.85 0.51 -17.12
CA LYS A 39 -10.78 1.57 -17.57
C LYS A 39 -11.95 1.75 -16.57
N LYS A 40 -12.46 0.65 -16.03
CA LYS A 40 -13.54 0.60 -15.02
C LYS A 40 -13.01 0.94 -13.62
N LYS A 41 -13.92 1.26 -12.70
CA LYS A 41 -13.56 1.43 -11.29
C LYS A 41 -13.01 0.13 -10.68
N ILE A 42 -12.03 0.28 -9.80
CA ILE A 42 -11.41 -0.78 -9.01
C ILE A 42 -12.32 -1.08 -7.83
N GLY A 43 -12.86 -2.29 -7.81
CA GLY A 43 -13.76 -2.76 -6.77
C GLY A 43 -13.04 -3.43 -5.59
N VAL A 44 -13.81 -3.73 -4.55
CA VAL A 44 -13.35 -4.37 -3.30
C VAL A 44 -12.55 -5.67 -3.50
N LYS A 45 -12.79 -6.40 -4.59
CA LYS A 45 -12.08 -7.64 -4.92
C LYS A 45 -10.55 -7.44 -4.93
N PHE A 46 -10.06 -6.34 -5.50
CA PHE A 46 -8.62 -6.08 -5.60
C PHE A 46 -7.98 -5.75 -4.25
N VAL A 47 -8.74 -5.13 -3.34
CA VAL A 47 -8.28 -4.91 -1.96
C VAL A 47 -8.15 -6.24 -1.24
N ARG A 48 -9.14 -7.14 -1.38
CA ARG A 48 -9.08 -8.50 -0.80
C ARG A 48 -7.95 -9.35 -1.38
N GLU A 49 -7.66 -9.20 -2.67
CA GLU A 49 -6.50 -9.84 -3.30
C GLU A 49 -5.20 -9.35 -2.66
N LEU A 50 -5.06 -8.03 -2.47
CA LEU A 50 -3.91 -7.45 -1.79
C LEU A 50 -3.81 -7.90 -0.32
N GLU A 51 -4.92 -7.98 0.41
CA GLU A 51 -4.94 -8.57 1.76
C GLU A 51 -4.40 -10.00 1.76
N GLY A 52 -4.84 -10.83 0.80
CA GLY A 52 -4.34 -12.18 0.62
C GLY A 52 -2.83 -12.21 0.35
N VAL A 53 -2.32 -11.28 -0.44
CA VAL A 53 -0.88 -11.11 -0.66
C VAL A 53 -0.15 -10.79 0.64
N LEU A 54 -0.68 -9.86 1.43
CA LEU A 54 -0.10 -9.38 2.69
C LEU A 54 -0.03 -10.45 3.78
N THR A 55 -0.86 -11.50 3.73
CA THR A 55 -0.76 -12.65 4.66
C THR A 55 0.63 -13.32 4.68
N ARG A 56 1.41 -13.14 3.62
CA ARG A 56 2.75 -13.73 3.44
C ARG A 56 3.88 -12.84 3.95
N TYR A 57 3.56 -11.62 4.39
CA TYR A 57 4.51 -10.62 4.83
C TYR A 57 4.35 -10.31 6.32
N HIS A 58 5.31 -9.56 6.87
CA HIS A 58 5.17 -9.05 8.24
C HIS A 58 3.94 -8.14 8.36
N LYS A 59 3.28 -8.12 9.52
CA LYS A 59 2.03 -7.39 9.74
C LYS A 59 2.15 -5.88 9.47
N ASP A 60 3.34 -5.33 9.68
CA ASP A 60 3.62 -3.90 9.48
C ASP A 60 3.89 -3.53 8.01
N THR A 61 3.93 -4.52 7.11
CA THR A 61 4.13 -4.29 5.67
C THR A 61 3.01 -3.43 5.11
N ILE A 62 3.39 -2.38 4.38
CA ILE A 62 2.45 -1.47 3.73
C ILE A 62 2.11 -2.02 2.35
N GLY A 63 0.85 -2.40 2.16
CA GLY A 63 0.30 -2.73 0.85
C GLY A 63 -0.19 -1.48 0.12
N VAL A 64 0.20 -1.32 -1.14
CA VAL A 64 -0.23 -0.19 -1.96
C VAL A 64 -0.94 -0.70 -3.20
N LEU A 65 -2.19 -0.26 -3.40
CA LEU A 65 -2.94 -0.50 -4.63
C LEU A 65 -2.96 0.80 -5.46
N VAL A 66 -2.35 0.75 -6.64
CA VAL A 66 -2.17 1.92 -7.52
C VAL A 66 -3.14 1.84 -8.69
N ALA A 67 -3.88 2.92 -8.91
CA ALA A 67 -4.76 3.13 -10.06
C ALA A 67 -4.24 4.25 -10.98
N PRO A 68 -4.82 4.42 -12.19
CA PRO A 68 -4.55 5.60 -13.01
C PRO A 68 -4.92 6.93 -12.33
N SER A 69 -5.88 6.93 -11.40
CA SER A 69 -6.29 8.07 -10.57
C SER A 69 -7.02 7.56 -9.33
N LYS A 70 -6.92 8.26 -8.20
CA LYS A 70 -7.68 7.96 -6.97
C LYS A 70 -9.19 7.84 -7.19
N ASN A 71 -9.78 8.60 -8.12
CA ASN A 71 -11.22 8.52 -8.41
C ASN A 71 -11.67 7.19 -9.06
N LYS A 72 -10.72 6.31 -9.43
CA LYS A 72 -10.99 4.98 -9.95
C LYS A 72 -11.34 3.99 -8.86
N PHE A 73 -11.15 4.29 -7.58
CA PHE A 73 -11.64 3.41 -6.53
C PHE A 73 -13.16 3.55 -6.35
N THR A 74 -13.80 2.43 -5.99
CA THR A 74 -15.18 2.44 -5.51
C THR A 74 -15.22 2.79 -4.03
N THR A 75 -16.31 3.36 -3.54
CA THR A 75 -16.50 3.61 -2.10
C THR A 75 -16.29 2.35 -1.27
N ARG A 76 -16.80 1.20 -1.75
CA ARG A 76 -16.61 -0.10 -1.09
C ARG A 76 -15.15 -0.58 -1.03
N SER A 77 -14.30 -0.18 -1.98
CA SER A 77 -12.87 -0.50 -1.89
C SER A 77 -12.17 0.42 -0.90
N GLU A 78 -12.54 1.70 -0.84
CA GLU A 78 -12.00 2.67 0.12
C GLU A 78 -12.36 2.24 1.55
N GLU A 79 -13.64 2.01 1.82
CA GLU A 79 -14.14 1.50 3.11
C GLU A 79 -13.43 0.20 3.53
N ARG A 80 -13.19 -0.72 2.57
CA ARG A 80 -12.52 -1.99 2.89
C ARG A 80 -11.04 -1.78 3.24
N ALA A 81 -10.34 -0.90 2.54
CA ALA A 81 -8.95 -0.59 2.84
C ALA A 81 -8.82 0.06 4.23
N GLU A 82 -9.71 0.99 4.55
CA GLU A 82 -9.76 1.68 5.84
C GLU A 82 -10.07 0.73 7.02
N THR A 83 -10.96 -0.24 6.82
CA THR A 83 -11.35 -1.23 7.84
C THR A 83 -10.51 -2.51 7.79
N SER A 84 -9.43 -2.53 7.01
CA SER A 84 -8.55 -3.68 6.92
C SER A 84 -7.75 -3.86 8.22
N GLY A 85 -7.43 -5.11 8.56
CA GLY A 85 -6.47 -5.42 9.63
C GLY A 85 -5.00 -5.26 9.18
N TYR A 86 -4.78 -4.79 7.95
CA TYR A 86 -3.47 -4.56 7.34
C TYR A 86 -3.31 -3.08 6.96
N ASN A 87 -2.06 -2.64 6.85
CA ASN A 87 -1.70 -1.30 6.37
C ASN A 87 -1.89 -1.22 4.85
N ILE A 88 -3.03 -0.68 4.40
CA ILE A 88 -3.37 -0.57 2.96
C ILE A 88 -3.55 0.88 2.54
N ILE A 89 -2.86 1.27 1.47
CA ILE A 89 -2.98 2.58 0.81
C ILE A 89 -3.60 2.40 -0.57
N LEU A 90 -4.66 3.15 -0.86
CA LEU A 90 -5.23 3.29 -2.20
C LEU A 90 -4.75 4.61 -2.80
N THR A 91 -4.01 4.55 -3.91
CA THR A 91 -3.40 5.75 -4.49
C THR A 91 -3.31 5.70 -6.01
N ASP A 92 -2.68 6.70 -6.60
CA ASP A 92 -2.32 6.77 -7.99
C ASP A 92 -0.84 7.09 -8.17
N LYS A 93 -0.37 7.01 -9.42
CA LYS A 93 1.03 7.24 -9.77
C LYS A 93 1.55 8.61 -9.28
N THR A 94 0.70 9.63 -9.26
CA THR A 94 1.11 11.00 -8.93
C THR A 94 1.21 11.24 -7.43
N ASN A 95 0.47 10.48 -6.63
CA ASN A 95 0.37 10.70 -5.18
C ASN A 95 1.08 9.62 -4.35
N ILE A 96 1.61 8.57 -4.97
CA ILE A 96 2.18 7.43 -4.24
C ILE A 96 3.23 7.83 -3.21
N CYS A 97 4.18 8.69 -3.56
CA CYS A 97 5.23 9.13 -2.65
C CYS A 97 4.66 9.95 -1.48
N SER A 98 3.78 10.91 -1.77
CA SER A 98 3.22 11.79 -0.75
C SER A 98 2.25 11.06 0.20
N ASP A 99 1.48 10.09 -0.32
CA ASP A 99 0.60 9.26 0.50
C ASP A 99 1.39 8.29 1.39
N LEU A 100 2.47 7.68 0.87
CA LEU A 100 3.36 6.82 1.66
C LEU A 100 4.01 7.58 2.81
N ILE A 101 4.56 8.76 2.54
CA ILE A 101 5.18 9.60 3.57
C ILE A 101 4.15 9.96 4.65
N LYS A 102 2.98 10.46 4.25
CA LYS A 102 1.89 10.81 5.20
C LYS A 102 1.44 9.62 6.04
N PHE A 103 1.34 8.44 5.44
CA PHE A 103 0.96 7.22 6.15
C PHE A 103 2.02 6.82 7.18
N ILE A 104 3.29 6.81 6.81
CA ILE A 104 4.37 6.45 7.74
C ILE A 104 4.47 7.45 8.89
N ASP A 105 4.35 8.75 8.59
CA ASP A 105 4.41 9.79 9.60
C ASP A 105 3.21 9.73 10.55
N SER A 106 2.02 9.36 10.08
CA SER A 106 0.85 9.20 10.95
C SER A 106 0.99 8.01 11.92
N GLN A 107 1.65 6.92 11.52
CA GLN A 107 1.91 5.78 12.41
C GLN A 107 2.88 6.15 13.54
N LYS A 108 3.94 6.93 13.24
CA LYS A 108 4.90 7.39 14.26
C LYS A 108 4.27 8.28 15.33
N VAL A 109 3.32 9.13 14.94
CA VAL A 109 2.60 10.00 15.88
C VAL A 109 1.77 9.16 16.86
N VAL A 110 1.08 8.13 16.37
CA VAL A 110 0.27 7.23 17.21
C VAL A 110 1.15 6.45 18.20
N GLU A 111 2.30 5.95 17.76
CA GLU A 111 3.25 5.24 18.62
C GLU A 111 3.75 6.13 19.78
N ILE A 112 4.09 7.39 19.50
CA ILE A 112 4.52 8.35 20.52
C ILE A 112 3.40 8.61 21.54
N GLN A 113 2.15 8.79 21.09
CA GLN A 113 1.02 9.04 21.99
C GLN A 113 0.79 7.87 22.95
N GLN A 114 0.89 6.63 22.47
CA GLN A 114 0.79 5.45 23.32
C GLN A 114 1.92 5.37 24.36
N VAL A 115 3.12 5.82 24.02
CA VAL A 115 4.24 5.86 24.99
C VAL A 115 4.03 6.95 26.05
N VAL A 116 3.47 8.11 25.69
CA VAL A 116 3.23 9.23 26.62
C VAL A 116 2.07 8.92 27.58
N GLU A 117 1.11 8.10 27.18
CA GLU A 117 -0.07 7.75 27.98
C GLU A 117 0.13 6.53 28.91
N ASN A 118 1.29 5.85 28.83
CA ASN A 118 1.66 4.72 29.68
C ASN A 118 2.69 5.10 30.76
#